data_AF-A0A2V8LAM9-F1
#
_entry.id   AF-A0A2V8LAM9-F1
#
_cell.length_a   1.000
_cell.length_b   1.000
_cell.length_c   1.000
_cell.angle_alpha   90.00
_cell.angle_beta   90.00
_cell.angle_gamma   90.00
#
_symmetry.space_group_name_H-M   'P 1'
#
loop_
_entity.id
_entity.type
_entity.pdbx_description
1 polymer ?
#
loop_
_entity_poly.entity_id
_entity_poly.type
_entity_poly.pdbx_seq_one_letter_code
_entity_poly.pdbx_strand_id
1 'polypeptide(L)'
;MKGNIPIPELPFAEEVWLMVAVTSVRERRTKDGKPFREINARNSTGTLPLKVWSDVLEGREELRPGLWGVTGKLESFQDRNQFVVSEYRPITIEQYREYLGCDPLLPRAFTLDIETLALPGFRDRVGPKLEKELKLGFMRIEQQQRYLEDIAAEEERVYQLGSLNATSGRVLSIAVHIGPVPGFEIEGLTSNQSEHAFGIDEDGNEQEEAQALKDFLALMSDFDPECDLLVGHNVVNFDLPFIFQRCLANNIAVKPFIDLSEFRVQGVYDTMRGWWLGGRNRVALDDIAWALGIESSKTGEVEGSKVFELYQAGKLAEIREYNLNDVRVTRKVYERMIAGFNA
;
A
#
# COMPACT_ATOMS: atom_id res chain seq x y z
N MET A 1 -17.25 33.89 15.69
CA MET A 1 -16.58 32.94 14.80
C MET A 1 -17.42 31.67 14.78
N LYS A 2 -17.95 31.26 13.61
CA LYS A 2 -18.63 29.96 13.52
C LYS A 2 -17.54 28.87 13.56
N GLY A 3 -17.76 27.83 14.35
CA GLY A 3 -16.74 26.85 14.67
C GLY A 3 -17.08 25.47 14.17
N ASN A 4 -16.08 24.82 13.56
CA ASN A 4 -16.10 23.39 13.26
C ASN A 4 -17.29 22.93 12.40
N ILE A 5 -17.65 23.76 11.42
CA ILE A 5 -18.63 23.44 10.38
C ILE A 5 -18.08 22.24 9.56
N PRO A 6 -18.94 21.31 9.12
CA PRO A 6 -18.52 20.27 8.19
C PRO A 6 -17.75 20.85 6.99
N ILE A 7 -16.63 20.23 6.62
CA ILE A 7 -15.77 20.70 5.52
C ILE A 7 -16.55 20.93 4.21
N PRO A 8 -17.51 20.06 3.81
CA PRO A 8 -18.33 20.29 2.62
C PRO A 8 -19.26 21.51 2.70
N GLU A 9 -19.53 22.02 3.90
CA GLU A 9 -20.48 23.10 4.18
C GLU A 9 -19.77 24.43 4.52
N LEU A 10 -18.44 24.49 4.33
CA LEU A 10 -17.67 25.67 4.66
C LEU A 10 -18.15 26.90 3.87
N PRO A 11 -18.50 28.00 4.58
CA PRO A 11 -18.92 29.22 3.91
C PRO A 11 -17.75 29.87 3.15
N PHE A 12 -18.02 30.32 1.93
CA PHE A 12 -17.03 30.98 1.09
C PHE A 12 -16.69 32.37 1.63
N ALA A 13 -15.39 32.71 1.67
CA ALA A 13 -14.86 34.01 2.12
C ALA A 13 -15.23 34.44 3.56
N GLU A 14 -15.87 33.57 4.35
CA GLU A 14 -16.14 33.79 5.77
C GLU A 14 -15.02 33.20 6.63
N GLU A 15 -14.69 33.89 7.72
CA GLU A 15 -13.69 33.41 8.67
C GLU A 15 -14.30 32.36 9.61
N VAL A 16 -13.69 31.19 9.63
CA VAL A 16 -14.09 30.03 10.41
C VAL A 16 -12.88 29.41 11.09
N TRP A 17 -13.11 28.70 12.19
CA TRP A 17 -12.08 27.88 12.82
C TRP A 17 -12.46 26.40 12.74
N LEU A 18 -11.46 25.54 12.56
CA LEU A 18 -11.58 24.10 12.39
C LEU A 18 -10.55 23.37 13.26
N MET A 19 -10.89 22.18 13.74
CA MET A 19 -9.92 21.21 14.23
C MET A 19 -9.62 20.20 13.13
N VAL A 20 -8.34 20.02 12.82
CA VAL A 20 -7.90 19.16 11.74
C VAL A 20 -6.69 18.33 12.15
N ALA A 21 -6.61 17.13 11.58
CA ALA A 21 -5.38 16.35 11.51
C ALA A 21 -4.65 16.75 10.23
N VAL A 22 -3.44 17.29 10.36
CA VAL A 22 -2.54 17.58 9.26
C VAL A 22 -1.82 16.29 8.87
N THR A 23 -1.98 15.87 7.61
CA THR A 23 -1.43 14.61 7.06
C THR A 23 -0.20 14.81 6.18
N SER A 24 0.05 16.02 5.68
CA SER A 24 1.32 16.34 5.03
C SER A 24 1.54 17.85 4.95
N VAL A 25 2.81 18.25 4.90
CA VAL A 25 3.22 19.65 4.78
C VAL A 25 4.26 19.75 3.67
N ARG A 26 4.04 20.62 2.68
CA ARG A 26 4.96 20.83 1.56
C ARG A 26 5.32 22.30 1.44
N GLU A 27 6.61 22.60 1.33
CA GLU A 27 7.08 23.94 0.98
C GLU A 27 6.89 24.20 -0.52
N ARG A 28 6.36 25.39 -0.81
CA ARG A 28 6.10 25.88 -2.16
C ARG A 28 6.50 27.35 -2.24
N ARG A 29 6.68 27.83 -3.47
CA ARG A 29 6.87 29.25 -3.77
C ARG A 29 5.93 29.65 -4.89
N THR A 30 5.43 30.89 -4.85
CA THR A 30 4.72 31.49 -5.98
C THR A 30 5.69 31.75 -7.14
N LYS A 31 5.15 32.12 -8.32
CA LYS A 31 5.98 32.55 -9.46
C LYS A 31 6.90 33.72 -9.11
N ASP A 32 6.43 34.62 -8.25
CA ASP A 32 7.19 35.77 -7.75
C ASP A 32 8.09 35.43 -6.54
N GLY A 33 8.21 34.15 -6.21
CA GLY A 33 9.13 33.65 -5.19
C GLY A 33 8.62 33.71 -3.75
N LYS A 34 7.38 34.19 -3.49
CA LYS A 34 6.80 34.25 -2.13
C LYS A 34 6.61 32.83 -1.58
N PRO A 35 7.22 32.47 -0.44
CA PRO A 35 7.09 31.15 0.13
C PRO A 35 5.72 30.94 0.80
N PHE A 36 5.22 29.71 0.72
CA PHE A 36 4.04 29.25 1.43
C PHE A 36 4.13 27.75 1.70
N ARG A 37 3.27 27.27 2.60
CA ARG A 37 3.08 25.84 2.86
C ARG A 37 1.75 25.40 2.25
N GLU A 38 1.80 24.34 1.48
CA GLU A 38 0.67 23.58 0.97
C GLU A 38 0.50 22.36 1.86
N ILE A 39 -0.66 22.21 2.47
CA ILE A 39 -0.90 21.23 3.54
C ILE A 39 -2.15 20.42 3.19
N ASN A 40 -2.05 19.10 3.34
CA ASN A 40 -3.24 18.25 3.35
C ASN A 40 -3.68 18.10 4.81
N ALA A 41 -4.95 18.41 5.07
CA ALA A 41 -5.54 18.27 6.38
C ALA A 41 -6.94 17.66 6.29
N ARG A 42 -7.42 17.05 7.36
CA ARG A 42 -8.74 16.42 7.40
C ARG A 42 -9.36 16.46 8.79
N ASN A 43 -10.66 16.25 8.86
CA ASN A 43 -11.36 15.87 10.08
C ASN A 43 -12.42 14.79 9.77
N SER A 44 -13.31 14.50 10.73
CA SER A 44 -14.36 13.50 10.55
C SER A 44 -15.37 13.82 9.43
N THR A 45 -15.38 15.04 8.92
CA THR A 45 -16.33 15.51 7.90
C THR A 45 -15.74 15.60 6.49
N GLY A 46 -14.41 15.45 6.34
CA GLY A 46 -13.76 15.44 5.03
C GLY A 46 -12.29 15.86 5.04
N THR A 47 -11.76 16.09 3.84
CA THR A 47 -10.38 16.54 3.59
C THR A 47 -10.40 17.95 3.02
N LEU A 48 -9.43 18.77 3.43
CA LEU A 48 -9.33 20.17 3.07
C LEU A 48 -7.87 20.56 2.82
N PRO A 49 -7.51 21.01 1.61
CA PRO A 49 -6.19 21.58 1.36
C PRO A 49 -6.07 22.94 2.05
N LEU A 50 -5.04 23.09 2.88
CA LEU A 50 -4.72 24.35 3.54
C LEU A 50 -3.55 25.05 2.85
N LYS A 51 -3.63 26.37 2.83
CA LYS A 51 -2.57 27.25 2.37
C LYS A 51 -2.17 28.20 3.49
N VAL A 52 -0.91 28.11 3.92
CA VAL A 52 -0.36 28.96 4.97
C VAL A 52 0.78 29.79 4.38
N TRP A 53 0.64 31.11 4.38
CA TRP A 53 1.68 32.01 3.89
C TRP A 53 2.81 32.16 4.90
N SER A 54 4.01 32.50 4.42
CA SER A 54 5.20 32.64 5.28
C SER A 54 5.01 33.65 6.42
N ASP A 55 4.31 34.75 6.16
CA ASP A 55 3.99 35.77 7.17
C ASP A 55 3.11 35.23 8.31
N VAL A 56 2.31 34.20 8.05
CA VAL A 56 1.51 33.53 9.09
C VAL A 56 2.38 32.56 9.92
N LEU A 57 3.48 32.05 9.35
CA LEU A 57 4.40 31.14 10.03
C LEU A 57 5.39 31.85 10.96
N GLU A 58 5.69 33.13 10.71
CA GLU A 58 6.70 33.89 11.47
C GLU A 58 6.36 33.96 12.97
N GLY A 59 7.30 33.52 13.82
CA GLY A 59 7.18 33.57 15.27
C GLY A 59 6.24 32.54 15.90
N ARG A 60 5.82 31.51 15.14
CA ARG A 60 4.92 30.44 15.61
C ARG A 60 5.61 29.07 15.66
N GLU A 61 4.96 28.12 16.32
CA GLU A 61 5.40 26.72 16.31
C GLU A 61 5.39 26.16 14.89
N GLU A 62 6.38 25.33 14.56
CA GLU A 62 6.47 24.71 13.25
C GLU A 62 5.28 23.78 12.98
N LEU A 63 4.55 24.08 11.91
CA LEU A 63 3.42 23.28 11.45
C LEU A 63 3.94 21.98 10.82
N ARG A 64 3.63 20.86 11.48
CA ARG A 64 4.04 19.50 11.15
C ARG A 64 2.84 18.54 11.16
N PRO A 65 2.93 17.34 10.58
CA PRO A 65 2.02 16.23 10.88
C PRO A 65 1.54 16.20 12.34
N GLY A 66 0.22 16.14 12.55
CA GLY A 66 -0.36 16.19 13.90
C GLY A 66 -1.71 16.91 13.97
N LEU A 67 -2.18 17.21 15.18
CA LEU A 67 -3.46 17.88 15.40
C LEU A 67 -3.29 19.39 15.55
N TRP A 68 -4.10 20.13 14.78
CA TRP A 68 -4.06 21.58 14.75
C TRP A 68 -5.46 22.18 14.79
N GLY A 69 -5.61 23.23 15.58
CA GLY A 69 -6.69 24.20 15.41
C GLY A 69 -6.26 25.22 14.38
N VAL A 70 -7.05 25.40 13.32
CA VAL A 70 -6.78 26.35 12.24
C VAL A 70 -7.92 27.33 12.10
N THR A 71 -7.59 28.60 11.88
CA THR A 71 -8.54 29.67 11.55
C THR A 71 -8.21 30.20 10.17
N GLY A 72 -9.22 30.46 9.36
CA GLY A 72 -9.01 30.92 8.00
C GLY A 72 -10.30 31.02 7.21
N LYS A 73 -10.15 31.11 5.88
CA LYS A 73 -11.25 31.30 4.95
C LYS A 73 -11.15 30.31 3.80
N LEU A 74 -12.30 29.81 3.36
CA LEU A 74 -12.38 29.10 2.10
C LEU A 74 -12.35 30.11 0.95
N GLU A 75 -11.36 30.00 0.08
CA GLU A 75 -11.17 30.84 -1.10
C GLU A 75 -11.02 29.96 -2.35
N SER A 76 -11.17 30.57 -3.53
CA SER A 76 -10.91 29.90 -4.82
C SER A 76 -9.73 30.56 -5.51
N PHE A 77 -8.79 29.75 -6.01
CA PHE A 77 -7.67 30.19 -6.84
C PHE A 77 -7.52 29.24 -8.02
N GLN A 78 -7.57 29.79 -9.24
CA GLN A 78 -7.54 29.00 -10.49
C GLN A 78 -8.55 27.85 -10.49
N ASP A 79 -9.80 28.16 -10.09
CA ASP A 79 -10.93 27.23 -10.00
C ASP A 79 -10.73 26.06 -9.01
N ARG A 80 -9.73 26.15 -8.14
CA ARG A 80 -9.53 25.21 -7.03
C ARG A 80 -9.83 25.88 -5.70
N ASN A 81 -10.70 25.26 -4.93
CA ASN A 81 -10.96 25.67 -3.55
C ASN A 81 -9.74 25.37 -2.69
N GLN A 82 -9.33 26.34 -1.88
CA GLN A 82 -8.25 26.22 -0.91
C GLN A 82 -8.64 26.97 0.36
N PHE A 83 -8.25 26.45 1.52
CA PHE A 83 -8.46 27.15 2.79
C PHE A 83 -7.23 27.97 3.15
N VAL A 84 -7.35 29.29 3.09
CA VAL A 84 -6.25 30.21 3.43
C VAL A 84 -6.25 30.43 4.93
N VAL A 85 -5.20 29.93 5.58
CA VAL A 85 -5.04 29.97 7.04
C VAL A 85 -4.51 31.33 7.46
N SER A 86 -5.19 31.97 8.40
CA SER A 86 -4.78 33.22 9.06
C SER A 86 -4.16 32.97 10.44
N GLU A 87 -4.56 31.89 11.11
CA GLU A 87 -4.06 31.51 12.43
C GLU A 87 -4.03 29.99 12.57
N TYR A 88 -3.06 29.47 13.31
CA TYR A 88 -3.04 28.07 13.70
C TYR A 88 -2.37 27.89 15.07
N ARG A 89 -2.72 26.80 15.76
CA ARG A 89 -2.15 26.39 17.04
C ARG A 89 -2.23 24.87 17.21
N PRO A 90 -1.29 24.23 17.93
CA PRO A 90 -1.42 22.83 18.29
C PRO A 90 -2.66 22.62 19.16
N ILE A 91 -3.26 21.43 19.09
CA ILE A 91 -4.36 21.01 19.97
C ILE A 91 -4.11 19.61 20.50
N THR A 92 -4.71 19.29 21.64
CA THR A 92 -4.64 17.93 22.22
C THR A 92 -5.72 17.03 21.65
N ILE A 93 -5.57 15.71 21.85
CA ILE A 93 -6.59 14.72 21.49
C ILE A 93 -7.89 14.93 22.27
N GLU A 94 -7.82 15.37 23.54
CA GLU A 94 -8.99 15.69 24.36
C GLU A 94 -9.76 16.87 23.78
N GLN A 95 -9.06 17.93 23.38
CA GLN A 95 -9.68 19.07 22.70
C GLN A 95 -10.35 18.62 21.39
N TYR A 96 -9.67 17.80 20.59
CA TYR A 96 -10.26 17.27 19.36
C TYR A 96 -11.58 16.52 19.64
N ARG A 97 -11.57 15.60 20.61
CA ARG A 97 -12.74 14.80 21.01
C ARG A 97 -13.87 15.65 21.57
N GLU A 98 -13.56 16.64 22.40
CA GLU A 98 -14.55 17.53 23.01
C GLU A 98 -15.35 18.27 21.94
N TYR A 99 -14.71 18.71 20.86
CA TYR A 99 -15.35 19.51 19.82
C TYR A 99 -15.90 18.71 18.63
N LEU A 100 -15.31 17.55 18.29
CA LEU A 100 -15.74 16.72 17.16
C LEU A 100 -16.54 15.48 17.57
N GLY A 101 -16.50 15.10 18.86
CA GLY A 101 -17.22 13.93 19.37
C GLY A 101 -16.66 12.58 18.89
N CYS A 102 -15.49 12.55 18.26
CA CYS A 102 -14.85 11.36 17.72
C CYS A 102 -13.32 11.45 17.76
N ASP A 103 -12.66 10.33 17.52
CA ASP A 103 -11.21 10.31 17.29
C ASP A 103 -10.85 10.88 15.90
N PRO A 104 -9.66 11.48 15.75
CA PRO A 104 -9.15 11.89 14.45
C PRO A 104 -8.90 10.66 13.59
N LEU A 105 -9.20 10.80 12.29
CA LEU A 105 -8.94 9.73 11.32
C LEU A 105 -7.49 9.83 10.86
N LEU A 106 -6.64 8.97 11.44
CA LEU A 106 -5.21 8.95 11.14
C LEU A 106 -4.88 8.15 9.88
N PRO A 107 -3.83 8.55 9.16
CA PRO A 107 -3.24 7.73 8.11
C PRO A 107 -2.93 6.31 8.57
N ARG A 108 -3.40 5.32 7.80
CA ARG A 108 -3.10 3.91 8.02
C ARG A 108 -2.15 3.40 6.95
N ALA A 109 -1.22 2.56 7.36
CA ALA A 109 -0.36 1.79 6.46
C ALA A 109 -0.91 0.36 6.33
N PHE A 110 -1.33 -0.02 5.12
CA PHE A 110 -1.76 -1.35 4.73
C PHE A 110 -0.59 -2.06 4.04
N THR A 111 0.13 -2.91 4.77
CA THR A 111 1.24 -3.69 4.23
C THR A 111 0.72 -4.99 3.64
N LEU A 112 0.95 -5.22 2.35
CA LEU A 112 0.35 -6.27 1.53
C LEU A 112 1.42 -7.19 0.94
N ASP A 113 1.11 -8.48 0.91
CA ASP A 113 1.82 -9.52 0.16
C ASP A 113 0.83 -10.62 -0.29
N ILE A 114 1.12 -11.31 -1.39
CA ILE A 114 0.31 -12.43 -1.90
C ILE A 114 1.13 -13.68 -2.16
N GLU A 115 0.50 -14.83 -1.92
CA GLU A 115 0.96 -16.12 -2.43
C GLU A 115 0.12 -16.61 -3.60
N THR A 116 0.80 -17.24 -4.56
CA THR A 116 0.20 -17.64 -5.84
C THR A 116 0.51 -19.08 -6.20
N LEU A 117 -0.40 -19.70 -6.94
CA LEU A 117 -0.23 -21.03 -7.50
C LEU A 117 -0.55 -21.03 -8.98
N ALA A 118 0.07 -21.94 -9.73
CA ALA A 118 -0.34 -22.22 -11.10
C ALA A 118 -1.76 -22.80 -11.13
N LEU A 119 -2.56 -22.38 -12.11
CA LEU A 119 -3.87 -22.95 -12.37
C LEU A 119 -3.71 -24.39 -12.88
N PRO A 120 -4.46 -25.38 -12.36
CA PRO A 120 -4.37 -26.76 -12.84
C PRO A 120 -4.54 -26.89 -14.37
N GLY A 121 -5.51 -26.19 -14.95
CA GLY A 121 -5.75 -26.17 -16.40
C GLY A 121 -4.67 -25.46 -17.23
N PHE A 122 -3.73 -24.74 -16.61
CA PHE A 122 -2.56 -24.21 -17.33
C PHE A 122 -1.59 -25.32 -17.73
N ARG A 123 -1.54 -26.43 -16.97
CA ARG A 123 -0.66 -27.58 -17.23
C ARG A 123 -0.82 -28.11 -18.65
N ASP A 124 -2.05 -28.25 -19.12
CA ASP A 124 -2.39 -28.74 -20.46
C ASP A 124 -1.88 -27.82 -21.59
N ARG A 125 -1.56 -26.55 -21.28
CA ARG A 125 -1.05 -25.57 -22.25
C ARG A 125 0.46 -25.56 -22.34
N VAL A 126 1.18 -26.13 -21.37
CA VAL A 126 2.64 -25.99 -21.27
C VAL A 126 3.36 -26.71 -22.39
N GLY A 127 3.16 -28.03 -22.52
CA GLY A 127 3.83 -28.84 -23.55
C GLY A 127 3.61 -28.33 -24.97
N PRO A 128 2.35 -28.14 -25.43
CA PRO A 128 2.07 -27.59 -26.76
C PRO A 128 2.69 -26.21 -27.00
N LYS A 129 2.79 -25.37 -25.97
CA LYS A 129 3.43 -24.06 -26.06
C LYS A 129 4.93 -24.19 -26.25
N LEU A 130 5.61 -25.02 -25.45
CA LEU A 130 7.05 -25.23 -25.54
C LEU A 130 7.46 -25.85 -26.87
N GLU A 131 6.72 -26.87 -27.34
CA GLU A 131 6.95 -27.47 -28.64
C GLU A 131 6.83 -26.43 -29.77
N LYS A 132 5.82 -25.57 -29.70
CA LYS A 132 5.62 -24.48 -30.67
C LYS A 132 6.74 -23.44 -30.60
N GLU A 133 7.15 -23.01 -29.41
CA GLU A 133 8.23 -22.04 -29.21
C GLU A 133 9.57 -22.56 -29.72
N LEU A 134 9.86 -23.86 -29.53
CA LEU A 134 11.05 -24.51 -30.09
C LEU A 134 10.98 -24.53 -31.62
N LYS A 135 9.87 -24.99 -32.21
CA LYS A 135 9.69 -25.07 -33.67
C LYS A 135 9.79 -23.71 -34.36
N LEU A 136 9.29 -22.65 -33.73
CA LEU A 136 9.32 -21.29 -34.27
C LEU A 136 10.62 -20.53 -33.94
N GLY A 137 11.53 -21.12 -33.18
CA GLY A 137 12.80 -20.49 -32.80
C GLY A 137 12.65 -19.34 -31.79
N PHE A 138 11.56 -19.29 -31.03
CA PHE A 138 11.33 -18.29 -29.99
C PHE A 138 11.89 -18.70 -28.62
N MET A 139 12.21 -19.97 -28.43
CA MET A 139 12.78 -20.50 -27.19
C MET A 139 14.24 -20.06 -27.05
N ARG A 140 14.63 -19.54 -25.87
CA ARG A 140 16.03 -19.13 -25.58
C ARG A 140 16.95 -20.36 -25.53
N ILE A 141 18.23 -20.21 -25.89
CA ILE A 141 19.20 -21.33 -25.97
C ILE A 141 19.26 -22.14 -24.67
N GLU A 142 19.39 -21.48 -23.52
CA GLU A 142 19.43 -22.15 -22.21
C GLU A 142 18.15 -22.97 -21.92
N GLN A 143 17.01 -22.48 -22.38
CA GLN A 143 15.74 -23.18 -22.22
C GLN A 143 15.63 -24.36 -23.19
N GLN A 144 16.14 -24.22 -24.41
CA GLN A 144 16.21 -25.34 -25.37
C GLN A 144 17.06 -26.47 -24.81
N GLN A 145 18.20 -26.15 -24.19
CA GLN A 145 19.06 -27.15 -23.55
C GLN A 145 18.30 -27.92 -22.47
N ARG A 146 17.65 -27.23 -21.53
CA ARG A 146 16.83 -27.89 -20.49
C ARG A 146 15.69 -28.72 -21.08
N TYR A 147 14.97 -28.18 -22.07
CA TYR A 147 13.85 -28.86 -22.70
C TYR A 147 14.28 -30.14 -23.43
N LEU A 148 15.42 -30.10 -24.13
CA LEU A 148 15.94 -31.27 -24.87
C LEU A 148 16.61 -32.29 -23.96
N GLU A 149 17.11 -31.87 -22.80
CA GLU A 149 17.64 -32.76 -21.76
C GLU A 149 16.52 -33.56 -21.08
N ASP A 150 15.47 -32.87 -20.63
CA ASP A 150 14.29 -33.48 -20.02
C ASP A 150 13.04 -32.63 -20.27
N ILE A 151 12.20 -33.09 -21.22
CA ILE A 151 10.95 -32.42 -21.59
C ILE A 151 10.00 -32.32 -20.39
N ALA A 152 9.85 -33.41 -19.63
CA ALA A 152 8.89 -33.47 -18.53
C ALA A 152 9.30 -32.55 -17.38
N ALA A 153 10.61 -32.50 -17.06
CA ALA A 153 11.13 -31.59 -16.05
C ALA A 153 10.98 -30.11 -16.45
N GLU A 154 11.24 -29.76 -17.72
CA GLU A 154 11.04 -28.38 -18.19
C GLU A 154 9.56 -28.00 -18.26
N GLU A 155 8.67 -28.93 -18.64
CA GLU A 155 7.22 -28.71 -18.57
C GLU A 155 6.76 -28.46 -17.13
N GLU A 156 7.22 -29.25 -16.16
CA GLU A 156 6.90 -29.05 -14.74
C GLU A 156 7.42 -27.69 -14.23
N ARG A 157 8.65 -27.33 -14.59
CA ARG A 157 9.24 -26.03 -14.23
C ARG A 157 8.44 -24.86 -14.80
N VAL A 158 8.00 -24.95 -16.06
CA VAL A 158 7.21 -23.89 -16.70
C VAL A 158 5.78 -23.83 -16.15
N TYR A 159 5.20 -24.99 -15.79
CA TYR A 159 3.95 -25.04 -15.06
C TYR A 159 4.06 -24.29 -13.73
N GLN A 160 5.09 -24.58 -12.92
CA GLN A 160 5.30 -23.91 -11.63
C GLN A 160 5.51 -22.40 -11.79
N LEU A 161 6.33 -21.97 -12.76
CA LEU A 161 6.49 -20.54 -13.08
C LEU A 161 5.18 -19.86 -13.55
N GLY A 162 4.16 -20.64 -13.91
CA GLY A 162 2.83 -20.15 -14.19
C GLY A 162 2.18 -19.41 -13.02
N SER A 163 2.61 -19.67 -11.78
CA SER A 163 2.16 -18.93 -10.59
C SER A 163 2.52 -17.44 -10.66
N LEU A 164 3.61 -17.07 -11.35
CA LEU A 164 4.10 -15.70 -11.44
C LEU A 164 3.35 -14.83 -12.48
N ASN A 165 2.25 -15.31 -13.04
CA ASN A 165 1.45 -14.56 -14.01
C ASN A 165 -0.05 -14.84 -13.83
N ALA A 166 -0.88 -13.81 -13.68
CA ALA A 166 -2.30 -13.96 -13.39
C ALA A 166 -3.13 -14.67 -14.49
N THR A 167 -2.60 -14.81 -15.71
CA THR A 167 -3.24 -15.57 -16.79
C THR A 167 -3.04 -17.09 -16.68
N SER A 168 -2.00 -17.51 -15.95
CA SER A 168 -1.63 -18.91 -15.74
C SER A 168 -1.67 -19.32 -14.28
N GLY A 169 -1.76 -18.36 -13.36
CA GLY A 169 -1.83 -18.56 -11.93
C GLY A 169 -3.10 -18.01 -11.32
N ARG A 170 -3.26 -18.30 -10.02
CA ARG A 170 -4.33 -17.84 -9.14
C ARG A 170 -3.74 -17.37 -7.82
N VAL A 171 -4.47 -16.51 -7.13
CA VAL A 171 -4.18 -16.17 -5.73
C VAL A 171 -4.52 -17.39 -4.85
N LEU A 172 -3.59 -17.73 -3.96
CA LEU A 172 -3.76 -18.73 -2.91
C LEU A 172 -3.98 -18.03 -1.56
N SER A 173 -3.15 -17.03 -1.24
CA SER A 173 -3.23 -16.28 0.02
C SER A 173 -3.01 -14.80 -0.24
N ILE A 174 -3.70 -13.94 0.52
CA ILE A 174 -3.47 -12.50 0.60
C ILE A 174 -3.25 -12.15 2.06
N ALA A 175 -2.11 -11.57 2.43
CA ALA A 175 -1.86 -11.08 3.78
C ALA A 175 -1.90 -9.56 3.79
N VAL A 176 -2.50 -9.02 4.85
CA VAL A 176 -2.53 -7.57 5.09
C VAL A 176 -2.23 -7.29 6.55
N HIS A 177 -1.17 -6.52 6.81
CA HIS A 177 -0.95 -5.88 8.12
C HIS A 177 -1.40 -4.42 8.05
N ILE A 178 -2.31 -4.02 8.93
CA ILE A 178 -2.76 -2.64 9.08
C ILE A 178 -2.18 -2.07 10.36
N GLY A 179 -1.53 -0.92 10.26
CA GLY A 179 -1.03 -0.18 11.42
C GLY A 179 -0.78 1.29 11.11
N PRO A 180 -0.22 2.06 12.05
CA PRO A 180 0.03 3.48 11.85
C PRO A 180 1.08 3.74 10.77
N VAL A 181 0.99 4.90 10.12
CA VAL A 181 2.10 5.45 9.31
C VAL A 181 3.14 6.06 10.26
N PRO A 182 4.43 5.71 10.17
CA PRO A 182 5.48 6.30 11.01
C PRO A 182 5.50 7.83 10.92
N GLY A 183 5.67 8.49 12.07
CA GLY A 183 5.67 9.96 12.17
C GLY A 183 4.28 10.60 12.33
N PHE A 184 3.21 9.81 12.44
CA PHE A 184 1.82 10.29 12.70
C PHE A 184 1.30 9.89 14.09
N GLU A 185 2.19 9.66 15.05
CA GLU A 185 1.84 9.31 16.42
C GLU A 185 1.28 10.54 17.15
N ILE A 186 0.12 10.39 17.79
CA ILE A 186 -0.51 11.42 18.61
C ILE A 186 -0.54 10.91 20.05
N GLU A 187 0.01 11.71 20.97
CA GLU A 187 -0.03 11.41 22.40
C GLU A 187 -1.49 11.23 22.87
N GLY A 188 -1.74 10.15 23.62
CA GLY A 188 -3.08 9.83 24.13
C GLY A 188 -4.01 9.12 23.12
N LEU A 189 -3.53 8.81 21.91
CA LEU A 189 -4.25 8.01 20.92
C LEU A 189 -3.51 6.70 20.63
N THR A 190 -4.13 5.58 20.98
CA THR A 190 -3.60 4.25 20.63
C THR A 190 -4.01 3.87 19.22
N SER A 191 -3.04 3.75 18.32
CA SER A 191 -3.24 3.17 17.00
C SER A 191 -3.31 1.66 17.10
N ASN A 192 -4.47 1.08 16.81
CA ASN A 192 -4.61 -0.38 16.74
C ASN A 192 -3.84 -0.92 15.52
N GLN A 193 -3.28 -2.11 15.70
CA GLN A 193 -2.72 -2.90 14.61
C GLN A 193 -3.57 -4.15 14.43
N SER A 194 -3.69 -4.62 13.20
CA SER A 194 -4.43 -5.85 12.89
C SER A 194 -3.80 -6.56 11.70
N GLU A 195 -3.86 -7.89 11.72
CA GLU A 195 -3.40 -8.73 10.63
C GLU A 195 -4.56 -9.52 10.06
N HIS A 196 -4.61 -9.65 8.74
CA HIS A 196 -5.65 -10.33 8.00
C HIS A 196 -4.99 -11.27 7.00
N ALA A 197 -5.57 -12.47 6.86
CA ALA A 197 -5.21 -13.41 5.81
C ALA A 197 -6.49 -13.88 5.10
N PHE A 198 -6.46 -13.92 3.78
CA PHE A 198 -7.57 -14.36 2.93
C PHE A 198 -7.11 -15.52 2.05
N GLY A 199 -7.99 -16.47 1.73
CA GLY A 199 -7.66 -17.63 0.89
C GLY A 199 -7.18 -18.85 1.66
N ILE A 200 -6.64 -18.67 2.87
CA ILE A 200 -6.38 -19.74 3.83
C ILE A 200 -6.91 -19.28 5.21
N ASP A 201 -7.83 -20.06 5.80
CA ASP A 201 -8.40 -19.73 7.11
C ASP A 201 -7.44 -20.03 8.27
N GLU A 202 -7.84 -19.67 9.49
CA GLU A 202 -7.02 -19.87 10.70
C GLU A 202 -6.77 -21.34 11.03
N ASP A 203 -7.63 -22.24 10.57
CA ASP A 203 -7.50 -23.69 10.75
C ASP A 203 -6.62 -24.32 9.65
N GLY A 204 -6.14 -23.52 8.69
CA GLY A 204 -5.29 -23.98 7.59
C GLY A 204 -6.08 -24.64 6.46
N ASN A 205 -7.35 -24.29 6.28
CA ASN A 205 -8.13 -24.74 5.12
C ASN A 205 -8.14 -23.69 4.02
N GLU A 206 -8.06 -24.16 2.79
CA GLU A 206 -8.16 -23.30 1.63
C GLU A 206 -9.60 -22.81 1.39
N GLN A 207 -9.71 -21.54 1.01
CA GLN A 207 -10.94 -20.90 0.58
C GLN A 207 -10.91 -20.64 -0.93
N GLU A 208 -12.09 -20.58 -1.55
CA GLU A 208 -12.22 -20.22 -2.97
C GLU A 208 -11.58 -18.85 -3.27
N GLU A 209 -10.77 -18.77 -4.34
CA GLU A 209 -10.07 -17.54 -4.75
C GLU A 209 -11.03 -16.35 -4.86
N ALA A 210 -12.21 -16.56 -5.46
CA ALA A 210 -13.20 -15.51 -5.66
C ALA A 210 -13.74 -14.96 -4.33
N GLN A 211 -13.80 -15.77 -3.27
CA GLN A 211 -14.22 -15.33 -1.95
C GLN A 211 -13.09 -14.54 -1.28
N ALA A 212 -11.86 -15.06 -1.31
CA ALA A 212 -10.68 -14.38 -0.79
C ALA A 212 -10.49 -12.97 -1.39
N LEU A 213 -10.67 -12.84 -2.71
CA LEU A 213 -10.61 -11.55 -3.41
C LEU A 213 -11.71 -10.60 -2.94
N LYS A 214 -12.94 -11.07 -2.74
CA LYS A 214 -14.05 -10.23 -2.26
C LYS A 214 -13.82 -9.74 -0.84
N ASP A 215 -13.35 -10.61 0.04
CA ASP A 215 -13.09 -10.29 1.44
C ASP A 215 -11.93 -9.29 1.56
N PHE A 216 -10.87 -9.47 0.76
CA PHE A 216 -9.81 -8.47 0.62
C PHE A 216 -10.36 -7.12 0.12
N LEU A 217 -11.20 -7.11 -0.92
CA LEU A 217 -11.80 -5.86 -1.41
C LEU A 217 -12.74 -5.21 -0.39
N ALA A 218 -13.40 -5.99 0.46
CA ALA A 218 -14.20 -5.48 1.56
C ALA A 218 -13.32 -4.82 2.64
N LEU A 219 -12.17 -5.43 2.98
CA LEU A 219 -11.17 -4.82 3.87
C LEU A 219 -10.66 -3.48 3.31
N MET A 220 -10.42 -3.42 2.00
CA MET A 220 -9.92 -2.21 1.32
C MET A 220 -11.00 -1.18 0.98
N SER A 221 -12.26 -1.39 1.39
CA SER A 221 -13.39 -0.57 0.94
C SER A 221 -13.35 0.88 1.41
N ASP A 222 -12.67 1.16 2.54
CA ASP A 222 -12.48 2.50 3.10
C ASP A 222 -11.07 3.06 2.88
N PHE A 223 -10.23 2.37 2.09
CA PHE A 223 -8.87 2.83 1.78
C PHE A 223 -8.91 4.13 0.97
N ASP A 224 -8.22 5.15 1.49
CA ASP A 224 -8.13 6.47 0.87
C ASP A 224 -6.70 6.75 0.39
N PRO A 225 -6.38 6.67 -0.92
CA PRO A 225 -5.01 6.85 -1.43
C PRO A 225 -4.41 8.24 -1.20
N GLU A 226 -5.21 9.23 -0.81
CA GLU A 226 -4.73 10.58 -0.43
C GLU A 226 -4.30 10.66 1.04
N CYS A 227 -4.68 9.67 1.85
CA CYS A 227 -4.46 9.67 3.30
C CYS A 227 -3.74 8.41 3.79
N ASP A 228 -4.24 7.25 3.39
CA ASP A 228 -3.67 5.95 3.68
C ASP A 228 -2.49 5.64 2.74
N LEU A 229 -1.71 4.64 3.16
CA LEU A 229 -0.56 4.18 2.42
C LEU A 229 -0.64 2.67 2.25
N LEU A 230 -0.53 2.19 1.02
CA LEU A 230 -0.30 0.78 0.75
C LEU A 230 1.20 0.52 0.70
N VAL A 231 1.68 -0.44 1.46
CA VAL A 231 3.09 -0.80 1.54
C VAL A 231 3.25 -2.21 1.01
N GLY A 232 4.34 -2.50 0.30
CA GLY A 232 4.62 -3.87 -0.14
C GLY A 232 5.99 -3.98 -0.76
N HIS A 233 6.38 -5.18 -1.20
CA HIS A 233 7.66 -5.41 -1.86
C HIS A 233 7.46 -5.82 -3.32
N ASN A 234 7.84 -4.96 -4.27
CA ASN A 234 7.49 -5.12 -5.69
C ASN A 234 5.97 -5.11 -6.00
N VAL A 235 5.19 -4.62 -5.05
CA VAL A 235 3.72 -4.57 -5.03
C VAL A 235 3.10 -3.86 -6.24
N VAL A 236 3.80 -2.87 -6.80
CA VAL A 236 3.33 -2.12 -7.97
C VAL A 236 3.44 -2.93 -9.26
N ASN A 237 4.46 -3.78 -9.39
CA ASN A 237 4.71 -4.54 -10.62
C ASN A 237 4.21 -5.98 -10.56
N PHE A 238 3.81 -6.47 -9.39
CA PHE A 238 3.37 -7.85 -9.21
C PHE A 238 2.00 -7.93 -8.53
N ASP A 239 1.94 -7.75 -7.21
CA ASP A 239 0.79 -8.07 -6.37
C ASP A 239 -0.50 -7.35 -6.80
N LEU A 240 -0.48 -6.02 -6.90
CA LEU A 240 -1.67 -5.25 -7.26
C LEU A 240 -2.15 -5.54 -8.68
N PRO A 241 -1.29 -5.54 -9.71
CA PRO A 241 -1.68 -6.02 -11.04
C PRO A 241 -2.26 -7.44 -11.02
N PHE A 242 -1.64 -8.36 -10.26
CA PHE A 242 -2.08 -9.75 -10.19
C PHE A 242 -3.48 -9.85 -9.59
N ILE A 243 -3.71 -9.23 -8.43
CA ILE A 243 -5.02 -9.18 -7.75
C ILE A 243 -6.09 -8.62 -8.71
N PHE A 244 -5.87 -7.46 -9.32
CA PHE A 244 -6.88 -6.86 -10.21
C PHE A 244 -7.15 -7.71 -11.45
N GLN A 245 -6.12 -8.33 -12.05
CA GLN A 245 -6.29 -9.27 -13.16
C GLN A 245 -7.06 -10.52 -12.74
N ARG A 246 -6.85 -11.03 -11.52
CA ARG A 246 -7.61 -12.16 -10.97
C ARG A 246 -9.04 -11.80 -10.60
N CYS A 247 -9.32 -10.56 -10.19
CA CYS A 247 -10.69 -10.06 -10.08
C CYS A 247 -11.41 -10.12 -11.43
N LEU A 248 -10.76 -9.68 -12.52
CA LEU A 248 -11.33 -9.78 -13.87
C LEU A 248 -11.57 -11.23 -14.29
N ALA A 249 -10.60 -12.11 -14.05
CA ALA A 249 -10.71 -13.54 -14.37
C ALA A 249 -11.87 -14.23 -13.61
N ASN A 250 -12.18 -13.76 -12.39
CA ASN A 250 -13.28 -14.26 -11.56
C ASN A 250 -14.60 -13.49 -11.74
N ASN A 251 -14.71 -12.59 -12.73
CA ASN A 251 -15.88 -11.74 -12.97
C ASN A 251 -16.29 -10.88 -11.76
N ILE A 252 -15.31 -10.45 -10.95
CA ILE A 252 -15.52 -9.58 -9.80
C ILE A 252 -15.40 -8.13 -10.28
N ALA A 253 -16.49 -7.37 -10.13
CA ALA A 253 -16.48 -5.94 -10.41
C ALA A 253 -15.59 -5.23 -9.38
N VAL A 254 -14.51 -4.61 -9.85
CA VAL A 254 -13.57 -3.86 -9.00
C VAL A 254 -13.23 -2.54 -9.68
N LYS A 255 -13.27 -1.46 -8.93
CA LYS A 255 -12.62 -0.20 -9.28
C LYS A 255 -11.26 -0.21 -8.59
N PRO A 256 -10.13 -0.19 -9.31
CA PRO A 256 -8.82 -0.10 -8.68
C PRO A 256 -8.77 1.09 -7.72
N PHE A 257 -8.45 0.83 -6.45
CA PHE A 257 -8.34 1.86 -5.40
C PHE A 257 -7.01 2.61 -5.45
N ILE A 258 -6.08 2.16 -6.31
CA ILE A 258 -4.82 2.83 -6.64
C ILE A 258 -4.70 2.94 -8.16
N ASP A 259 -4.28 4.12 -8.64
CA ASP A 259 -3.88 4.32 -10.03
C ASP A 259 -2.44 3.80 -10.22
N LEU A 260 -2.30 2.66 -10.91
CA LEU A 260 -1.00 2.03 -11.19
C LEU A 260 -0.30 2.58 -12.44
N SER A 261 -0.82 3.63 -13.08
CA SER A 261 -0.18 4.21 -14.25
C SER A 261 1.20 4.82 -13.89
N GLU A 262 2.17 4.68 -14.81
CA GLU A 262 3.60 4.91 -14.54
C GLU A 262 3.96 6.27 -13.90
N PHE A 263 3.10 7.28 -14.05
CA PHE A 263 3.34 8.64 -13.57
C PHE A 263 2.41 9.08 -12.42
N ARG A 264 1.56 8.19 -11.92
CA ARG A 264 0.48 8.55 -10.97
C ARG A 264 0.32 7.60 -9.79
N VAL A 265 1.27 6.70 -9.54
CA VAL A 265 1.21 5.83 -8.36
C VAL A 265 1.31 6.68 -7.09
N GLN A 266 0.16 7.00 -6.52
CA GLN A 266 -0.04 7.71 -5.26
C GLN A 266 -0.57 6.72 -4.21
N GLY A 267 -0.29 6.99 -2.95
CA GLY A 267 -0.72 6.12 -1.85
C GLY A 267 -0.03 4.75 -1.83
N VAL A 268 1.13 4.59 -2.47
CA VAL A 268 1.91 3.34 -2.43
C VAL A 268 3.37 3.58 -2.07
N TYR A 269 3.90 2.78 -1.14
CA TYR A 269 5.32 2.66 -0.85
C TYR A 269 5.79 1.24 -1.20
N ASP A 270 6.40 1.10 -2.36
CA ASP A 270 7.05 -0.15 -2.79
C ASP A 270 8.49 -0.18 -2.24
N THR A 271 8.75 -1.05 -1.27
CA THR A 271 10.05 -1.16 -0.59
C THR A 271 11.18 -1.53 -1.53
N MET A 272 10.92 -2.30 -2.59
CA MET A 272 11.93 -2.63 -3.60
C MET A 272 12.34 -1.37 -4.37
N ARG A 273 11.37 -0.53 -4.76
CA ARG A 273 11.65 0.76 -5.41
C ARG A 273 12.29 1.76 -4.44
N GLY A 274 11.85 1.78 -3.18
CA GLY A 274 12.37 2.62 -2.12
C GLY A 274 13.86 2.36 -1.85
N TRP A 275 14.26 1.09 -1.78
CA TRP A 275 15.67 0.68 -1.65
C TRP A 275 16.56 1.27 -2.74
N TRP A 276 16.08 1.28 -3.99
CA TRP A 276 16.81 1.82 -5.14
C TRP A 276 16.60 3.31 -5.34
N LEU A 277 16.04 4.04 -4.37
CA LEU A 277 15.77 5.48 -4.45
C LEU A 277 14.96 5.86 -5.71
N GLY A 278 14.00 5.00 -6.09
CA GLY A 278 13.18 5.15 -7.29
C GLY A 278 13.76 4.52 -8.56
N GLY A 279 14.96 3.95 -8.50
CA GLY A 279 15.58 3.21 -9.61
C GLY A 279 14.84 1.92 -9.97
N ARG A 280 14.87 1.55 -11.26
CA ARG A 280 14.26 0.31 -11.78
C ARG A 280 15.24 -0.88 -11.66
N ASN A 281 15.53 -1.30 -10.43
CA ASN A 281 16.33 -2.48 -10.14
C ASN A 281 15.54 -3.46 -9.25
N ARG A 282 16.00 -4.72 -9.19
CA ARG A 282 15.40 -5.77 -8.36
C ARG A 282 16.34 -6.13 -7.22
N VAL A 283 15.76 -6.43 -6.08
CA VAL A 283 16.44 -6.93 -4.87
C VAL A 283 15.38 -7.72 -4.10
N ALA A 284 15.73 -8.81 -3.43
CA ALA A 284 14.76 -9.55 -2.63
C ALA A 284 14.47 -8.81 -1.32
N LEU A 285 13.26 -9.00 -0.77
CA LEU A 285 12.90 -8.50 0.56
C LEU A 285 13.90 -9.00 1.61
N ASP A 286 14.26 -10.27 1.52
CA ASP A 286 15.21 -10.96 2.38
C ASP A 286 16.62 -10.30 2.38
N ASP A 287 17.12 -9.92 1.20
CA ASP A 287 18.41 -9.22 1.07
C ASP A 287 18.36 -7.84 1.76
N ILE A 288 17.24 -7.12 1.60
CA ILE A 288 17.03 -5.83 2.28
C ILE A 288 16.94 -6.04 3.79
N ALA A 289 16.15 -7.01 4.25
CA ALA A 289 15.97 -7.31 5.66
C ALA A 289 17.32 -7.63 6.32
N TRP A 290 18.12 -8.51 5.70
CA TRP A 290 19.47 -8.83 6.14
C TRP A 290 20.37 -7.59 6.21
N ALA A 291 20.39 -6.76 5.17
CA ALA A 291 21.20 -5.54 5.12
C ALA A 291 20.81 -4.52 6.21
N LEU A 292 19.54 -4.52 6.63
CA LEU A 292 19.01 -3.66 7.69
C LEU A 292 19.08 -4.30 9.09
N GLY A 293 19.59 -5.52 9.23
CA GLY A 293 19.63 -6.26 10.50
C GLY A 293 18.22 -6.61 11.01
N ILE A 294 17.28 -6.84 10.11
CA ILE A 294 15.92 -7.30 10.38
C ILE A 294 15.89 -8.82 10.12
N GLU A 295 15.27 -9.56 11.04
CA GLU A 295 15.08 -11.00 10.87
C GLU A 295 14.28 -11.30 9.60
N SER A 296 14.73 -12.30 8.84
CA SER A 296 14.11 -12.70 7.59
C SER A 296 12.71 -13.27 7.80
N SER A 297 11.87 -13.12 6.79
CA SER A 297 10.59 -13.82 6.73
C SER A 297 10.77 -15.31 6.45
N LYS A 298 11.88 -15.68 5.81
CA LYS A 298 12.26 -17.05 5.53
C LYS A 298 12.87 -17.68 6.78
N THR A 299 12.18 -18.69 7.30
CA THR A 299 12.78 -19.67 8.20
C THR A 299 13.25 -20.85 7.34
N GLY A 300 14.33 -21.55 7.69
CA GLY A 300 14.98 -22.54 6.79
C GLY A 300 14.07 -23.64 6.20
N GLU A 301 12.86 -23.80 6.69
CA GLU A 301 11.85 -24.75 6.20
C GLU A 301 10.86 -24.14 5.19
N VAL A 302 10.65 -22.81 5.17
CA VAL A 302 9.62 -22.13 4.37
C VAL A 302 10.21 -20.94 3.60
N GLU A 303 10.24 -21.08 2.27
CA GLU A 303 10.66 -20.04 1.32
C GLU A 303 9.59 -19.92 0.22
N GLY A 304 9.35 -18.73 -0.34
CA GLY A 304 8.34 -18.53 -1.40
C GLY A 304 8.51 -19.43 -2.65
N SER A 305 9.73 -19.88 -2.95
CA SER A 305 10.00 -20.89 -4.00
C SER A 305 9.39 -22.26 -3.71
N LYS A 306 9.06 -22.55 -2.46
CA LYS A 306 8.53 -23.84 -1.98
C LYS A 306 7.01 -23.82 -1.77
N VAL A 307 6.31 -22.73 -2.07
CA VAL A 307 4.84 -22.63 -1.88
C VAL A 307 4.11 -23.75 -2.60
N PHE A 308 4.54 -24.09 -3.82
CA PHE A 308 3.98 -25.23 -4.56
C PHE A 308 4.22 -26.59 -3.87
N GLU A 309 5.41 -26.80 -3.29
CA GLU A 309 5.75 -28.03 -2.57
C GLU A 309 4.96 -28.16 -1.25
N LEU A 310 4.88 -27.07 -0.48
CA LEU A 310 4.11 -26.99 0.75
C LEU A 310 2.62 -27.22 0.49
N TYR A 311 2.10 -26.65 -0.59
CA TYR A 311 0.72 -26.85 -1.01
C TYR A 311 0.46 -28.33 -1.36
N GLN A 312 1.34 -28.96 -2.13
CA GLN A 312 1.24 -30.40 -2.42
C GLN A 312 1.34 -31.28 -1.16
N ALA A 313 2.10 -30.84 -0.16
CA ALA A 313 2.21 -31.51 1.13
C ALA A 313 1.02 -31.22 2.07
N GLY A 314 0.04 -30.39 1.67
CA GLY A 314 -1.11 -30.01 2.48
C GLY A 314 -0.78 -29.06 3.64
N LYS A 315 0.40 -28.41 3.61
CA LYS A 315 0.91 -27.52 4.67
C LYS A 315 0.40 -26.09 4.52
N LEU A 316 -0.92 -25.92 4.37
CA LEU A 316 -1.55 -24.62 4.12
C LEU A 316 -1.38 -23.63 5.29
N ALA A 317 -1.43 -24.12 6.54
CA ALA A 317 -1.17 -23.28 7.71
C ALA A 317 0.24 -22.67 7.71
N GLU A 318 1.24 -23.42 7.22
CA GLU A 318 2.62 -22.93 7.09
C GLU A 318 2.72 -21.84 6.00
N ILE A 319 2.01 -22.00 4.88
CA ILE A 319 1.93 -20.98 3.82
C ILE A 319 1.27 -19.71 4.34
N ARG A 320 0.17 -19.83 5.09
CA ARG A 320 -0.53 -18.70 5.69
C ARG A 320 0.38 -17.92 6.63
N GLU A 321 1.06 -18.62 7.53
CA GLU A 321 1.96 -17.98 8.50
C GLU A 321 3.18 -17.34 7.81
N TYR A 322 3.71 -17.97 6.78
CA TYR A 322 4.79 -17.40 5.97
C TYR A 322 4.37 -16.08 5.30
N ASN A 323 3.21 -16.06 4.64
CA ASN A 323 2.66 -14.88 3.97
C ASN A 323 2.36 -13.74 4.99
N LEU A 324 1.90 -14.08 6.20
CA LEU A 324 1.76 -13.11 7.29
C LEU A 324 3.13 -12.59 7.79
N ASN A 325 4.14 -13.44 7.85
CA ASN A 325 5.49 -13.04 8.24
C ASN A 325 6.12 -12.11 7.19
N ASP A 326 5.87 -12.33 5.89
CA ASP A 326 6.33 -11.46 4.82
C ASP A 326 5.78 -10.03 4.95
N VAL A 327 4.51 -9.84 5.31
CA VAL A 327 3.97 -8.49 5.57
C VAL A 327 4.55 -7.85 6.84
N ARG A 328 4.84 -8.65 7.89
CA ARG A 328 5.49 -8.13 9.11
C ARG A 328 6.92 -7.66 8.82
N VAL A 329 7.69 -8.42 8.05
CA VAL A 329 9.06 -8.07 7.67
C VAL A 329 9.06 -6.88 6.73
N THR A 330 8.18 -6.88 5.72
CA THR A 330 8.00 -5.73 4.81
C THR A 330 7.68 -4.45 5.57
N ARG A 331 6.80 -4.53 6.58
CA ARG A 331 6.49 -3.39 7.45
C ARG A 331 7.73 -2.88 8.19
N LYS A 332 8.51 -3.77 8.83
CA LYS A 332 9.74 -3.38 9.54
C LYS A 332 10.76 -2.73 8.60
N VAL A 333 10.90 -3.26 7.37
CA VAL A 333 11.76 -2.68 6.32
C VAL A 333 11.29 -1.28 5.96
N TYR A 334 10.00 -1.11 5.70
CA TYR A 334 9.39 0.18 5.43
C TYR A 334 9.63 1.19 6.57
N GLU A 335 9.34 0.81 7.81
CA GLU A 335 9.55 1.66 8.99
C GLU A 335 11.02 2.08 9.12
N ARG A 336 11.96 1.15 8.89
CA ARG A 336 13.39 1.46 8.91
C ARG A 336 13.82 2.41 7.80
N MET A 337 13.32 2.23 6.58
CA MET A 337 13.61 3.14 5.45
C MET A 337 13.10 4.55 5.72
N ILE A 338 11.85 4.66 6.20
CA ILE A 338 11.25 5.95 6.54
C ILE A 338 12.03 6.65 7.64
N ALA A 339 12.38 5.93 8.72
CA ALA A 339 13.20 6.50 9.80
C ALA A 339 14.58 6.95 9.32
N GLY A 340 15.20 6.24 8.36
CA GLY A 340 16.52 6.60 7.83
C GLY A 340 16.52 7.77 6.84
N PHE A 341 15.43 7.96 6.08
CA PHE A 341 15.34 9.02 5.07
C PHE A 341 14.65 10.30 5.55
N ASN A 342 13.85 10.22 6.62
CA ASN A 342 13.20 11.37 7.25
C ASN A 342 13.96 11.89 8.49
N ALA A 343 15.20 11.42 8.71
CA ALA A 343 16.08 11.88 9.79
C ALA A 343 16.72 13.24 9.53
#